data_AF-T2QX81-F1
#
_entry.id   AF-T2QX81-F1
#
_cell.length_a   1.000
_cell.length_b   1.000
_cell.length_c   1.000
_cell.angle_alpha   90.00
_cell.angle_beta   90.00
_cell.angle_gamma   90.00
#
_symmetry.space_group_name_H-M   'P 1'
#
loop_
_entity.id
_entity.type
_entity.pdbx_description
1 polymer ?
#
loop_
_entity_poly.entity_id
_entity_poly.type
_entity_poly.pdbx_seq_one_letter_code
_entity_poly.pdbx_strand_id
1 'polypeptide(L)'
;MSGPQQITILGATGSIGLSTLDVVARHPALYQVFALTGFSRLDELLALCIKHTPQYAVVPEQVAARKLQDDLVAAGLDTRVLVGEGGLCEVAAHPRVDAVMAAI
;
A
#
# COMPACT_ATOMS: atom_id res chain seq x y z
N MET A 1 4.80 -5.75 24.69
CA MET A 1 3.63 -5.23 23.96
C MET A 1 3.96 -5.35 22.48
N SER A 2 3.16 -6.08 21.72
CA SER A 2 3.32 -6.20 20.26
C SER A 2 3.12 -4.82 19.62
N GLY A 3 3.89 -4.49 18.58
CA GLY A 3 3.75 -3.22 17.85
C GLY A 3 2.40 -3.09 17.12
N PRO A 4 2.14 -1.97 16.43
CA PRO A 4 0.92 -1.80 15.64
C PRO A 4 0.80 -2.90 14.60
N GLN A 5 -0.43 -3.39 14.39
CA GLN A 5 -0.73 -4.41 13.41
C GLN A 5 -0.44 -3.90 12.00
N GLN A 6 0.26 -4.70 11.22
CA GLN A 6 0.68 -4.40 9.87
C GLN A 6 -0.38 -4.85 8.87
N ILE A 7 -0.98 -3.90 8.17
CA ILE A 7 -2.13 -4.13 7.29
C ILE A 7 -1.73 -3.98 5.83
N THR A 8 -1.97 -5.01 5.02
CA THR A 8 -1.92 -4.92 3.56
C THR A 8 -3.31 -4.60 3.03
N ILE A 9 -3.43 -3.58 2.17
CA ILE A 9 -4.71 -3.19 1.57
C ILE A 9 -4.65 -3.43 0.06
N LEU A 10 -5.38 -4.46 -0.37
CA LEU A 10 -5.58 -4.75 -1.78
C LEU A 10 -6.71 -3.85 -2.30
N GLY A 11 -6.47 -2.97 -3.27
CA GLY A 11 -7.49 -2.02 -3.77
C GLY A 11 -7.59 -0.73 -2.95
N ALA A 12 -6.45 -0.14 -2.57
CA ALA A 12 -6.37 0.98 -1.63
C ALA A 12 -7.11 2.25 -2.08
N THR A 13 -7.20 2.50 -3.39
CA THR A 13 -7.89 3.68 -3.92
C THR A 13 -9.41 3.50 -3.96
N GLY A 14 -9.93 2.26 -3.84
CA GLY A 14 -11.36 1.97 -3.81
C GLY A 14 -12.07 2.52 -2.56
N SER A 15 -13.40 2.54 -2.55
CA SER A 15 -14.19 3.05 -1.41
C SER A 15 -13.88 2.29 -0.11
N ILE A 16 -13.80 0.96 -0.16
CA ILE A 16 -13.42 0.12 0.99
C ILE A 16 -11.96 0.38 1.40
N GLY A 17 -11.04 0.52 0.44
CA GLY A 17 -9.63 0.82 0.71
C GLY A 17 -9.46 2.16 1.42
N LEU A 18 -10.10 3.22 0.90
CA LEU A 18 -10.09 4.56 1.49
C LEU A 18 -10.75 4.59 2.87
N SER A 19 -11.88 3.89 3.05
CA SER A 19 -12.54 3.79 4.36
C SER A 19 -11.66 3.04 5.37
N THR A 20 -10.97 1.99 4.93
CA THR A 20 -10.00 1.25 5.75
C THR A 20 -8.84 2.17 6.17
N LEU A 21 -8.31 2.96 5.24
CA LEU A 21 -7.22 3.91 5.49
C LEU A 21 -7.61 5.04 6.43
N ASP A 22 -8.87 5.50 6.40
CA ASP A 22 -9.40 6.45 7.38
C ASP A 22 -9.38 5.87 8.80
N VAL A 23 -9.78 4.61 8.98
CA VAL A 23 -9.68 3.92 10.28
C VAL A 23 -8.21 3.78 10.72
N VAL A 24 -7.30 3.36 9.83
CA VAL A 24 -5.87 3.26 10.14
C VAL A 24 -5.30 4.61 10.58
N ALA A 25 -5.65 5.69 9.88
CA ALA A 25 -5.18 7.04 10.21
C ALA A 25 -5.67 7.54 11.59
N ARG A 26 -6.85 7.11 12.03
CA ARG A 26 -7.40 7.47 13.35
C ARG A 26 -6.81 6.67 14.51
N HIS A 27 -6.17 5.54 14.22
CA HIS A 27 -5.65 4.61 15.23
C HIS A 27 -4.19 4.18 14.96
N PRO A 28 -3.23 5.13 14.85
CA PRO A 28 -1.84 4.83 14.48
C PRO A 28 -1.08 4.00 15.53
N ALA A 29 -1.56 3.96 16.79
CA ALA A 29 -0.99 3.10 17.83
C ALA A 29 -1.42 1.63 17.68
N LEU A 30 -2.48 1.36 16.91
CA LEU A 30 -3.04 0.02 16.71
C LEU A 30 -2.73 -0.53 15.32
N TYR A 31 -2.67 0.33 14.30
CA TYR A 31 -2.52 -0.09 12.91
C TYR A 31 -1.46 0.72 12.18
N GLN A 32 -0.75 0.04 11.29
CA GLN A 32 0.16 0.65 10.33
C GLN A 32 -0.03 0.00 8.97
N VAL A 33 0.09 0.79 7.91
CA VAL A 33 0.01 0.27 6.54
C VAL A 33 1.33 -0.38 6.17
N PHE A 34 1.28 -1.67 5.86
CA PHE A 34 2.43 -2.40 5.34
C PHE A 34 2.58 -2.25 3.83
N ALA A 35 1.47 -2.46 3.11
CA ALA A 35 1.44 -2.38 1.66
C ALA A 35 0.12 -1.80 1.14
N LEU A 36 0.22 -1.03 0.06
CA LEU A 36 -0.93 -0.50 -0.68
C LEU A 36 -0.89 -1.00 -2.11
N THR A 37 -2.05 -1.29 -2.69
CA THR A 37 -2.12 -1.67 -4.10
C THR A 37 -3.14 -0.81 -4.83
N GLY A 38 -2.90 -0.54 -6.10
CA GLY A 38 -3.83 0.22 -6.94
C GLY A 38 -3.69 -0.17 -8.40
N PHE A 39 -4.80 -0.09 -9.13
CA PHE A 39 -4.85 -0.55 -10.52
C PHE A 39 -4.61 0.61 -11.50
N SER A 40 -5.52 1.60 -11.54
CA SER A 40 -5.50 2.68 -12.54
C SER A 40 -5.28 4.09 -11.98
N ARG A 41 -5.63 4.34 -10.72
CA ARG A 41 -5.55 5.66 -10.08
C ARG A 41 -4.20 5.87 -9.38
N LEU A 42 -3.14 6.00 -10.18
CA LEU A 42 -1.76 6.04 -9.69
C LEU A 42 -1.45 7.29 -8.87
N ASP A 43 -1.97 8.46 -9.24
CA ASP A 43 -1.72 9.69 -8.50
C ASP A 43 -2.37 9.66 -7.11
N GLU A 44 -3.57 9.08 -7.00
CA GLU A 44 -4.20 8.81 -5.71
C GLU A 44 -3.38 7.81 -4.89
N LEU A 45 -2.90 6.72 -5.52
CA LEU A 45 -2.05 5.74 -4.85
C LEU A 45 -0.75 6.37 -4.33
N LEU A 46 -0.11 7.25 -5.11
CA LEU A 46 1.07 8.01 -4.69
C LEU A 46 0.76 8.88 -3.47
N ALA A 47 -0.34 9.63 -3.49
CA ALA A 47 -0.75 10.46 -2.36
C ALA A 47 -0.99 9.62 -1.08
N LEU A 48 -1.58 8.44 -1.23
CA LEU A 48 -1.75 7.49 -0.12
C LEU A 48 -0.40 6.96 0.37
N CYS A 49 0.54 6.65 -0.53
CA CYS A 49 1.88 6.21 -0.15
C CYS A 49 2.63 7.30 0.63
N ILE A 50 2.57 8.56 0.18
CA ILE A 50 3.17 9.71 0.89
C ILE A 50 2.59 9.84 2.30
N LYS A 51 1.27 9.69 2.44
CA LYS A 51 0.58 9.84 3.72
C LYS A 51 0.87 8.70 4.70
N HIS A 52 0.90 7.46 4.20
CA HIS A 52 0.95 6.26 5.05
C HIS A 52 2.32 5.58 5.08
N THR A 53 3.25 6.02 4.23
CA THR A 53 4.63 5.52 4.10
C THR A 53 4.71 3.99 4.13
N PRO A 54 3.96 3.28 3.27
CA PRO A 54 3.97 1.82 3.26
C PRO A 54 5.34 1.32 2.81
N GLN A 55 5.68 0.10 3.19
CA GLN A 55 6.91 -0.51 2.71
C GLN A 55 6.83 -0.92 1.24
N TYR A 56 5.63 -1.33 0.80
CA TYR A 56 5.40 -1.76 -0.57
C TYR A 56 4.20 -1.06 -1.20
N ALA A 57 4.33 -0.81 -2.50
CA ALA A 57 3.19 -0.49 -3.37
C ALA A 57 3.10 -1.54 -4.48
N VAL A 58 1.90 -1.91 -4.93
CA VAL A 58 1.71 -2.84 -6.07
C VAL A 58 0.81 -2.23 -7.13
N VAL A 59 1.25 -2.29 -8.39
CA VAL A 59 0.55 -1.77 -9.57
C VAL A 59 0.54 -2.80 -10.70
N PRO A 60 -0.34 -2.72 -11.71
CA PRO A 60 -0.59 -3.85 -12.61
C PRO A 60 0.55 -4.12 -13.61
N GLU A 61 1.31 -3.10 -13.99
CA GLU A 61 2.29 -3.20 -15.08
C GLU A 61 3.60 -2.46 -14.80
N GLN A 62 4.65 -2.85 -15.54
CA GLN A 62 6.00 -2.35 -15.34
C GLN A 62 6.14 -0.84 -15.59
N VAL A 63 5.37 -0.28 -16.55
CA VAL A 63 5.42 1.16 -16.87
C VAL A 63 4.86 1.98 -15.72
N ALA A 64 3.69 1.59 -15.20
CA ALA A 64 3.09 2.18 -13.99
C ALA A 64 4.04 2.08 -12.80
N ALA A 65 4.72 0.94 -12.63
CA ALA A 65 5.65 0.74 -11.51
C ALA A 65 6.87 1.65 -11.57
N ARG A 66 7.46 1.84 -12.76
CA ARG A 66 8.58 2.77 -12.95
C ARG A 66 8.16 4.19 -12.61
N LYS A 67 7.05 4.67 -13.18
CA LYS A 67 6.52 6.01 -12.88
C LYS A 67 6.30 6.20 -11.38
N LEU A 68 5.57 5.29 -10.74
CA LEU A 68 5.27 5.38 -9.32
C LEU A 68 6.55 5.34 -8.47
N GLN A 69 7.52 4.49 -8.82
CA GLN A 69 8.79 4.39 -8.10
C GLN A 69 9.58 5.70 -8.19
N ASP A 70 9.65 6.32 -9.37
CA ASP A 70 10.33 7.59 -9.58
C ASP A 70 9.65 8.72 -8.77
N ASP A 71 8.32 8.77 -8.79
CA ASP A 71 7.53 9.75 -8.03
C ASP A 71 7.72 9.57 -6.50
N LEU A 72 7.78 8.33 -6.01
CA LEU A 72 8.03 8.02 -4.59
C LEU A 72 9.45 8.44 -4.16
N VAL A 73 10.46 8.17 -4.99
CA VAL A 73 11.85 8.59 -4.72
C VAL A 73 11.94 10.11 -4.72
N ALA A 74 11.28 10.79 -5.67
CA ALA A 74 11.21 12.25 -5.70
C ALA A 74 10.51 12.84 -4.46
N ALA A 75 9.57 12.11 -3.88
CA ALA A 75 8.91 12.45 -2.62
C ALA A 75 9.72 12.04 -1.36
N GLY A 76 10.88 11.40 -1.52
CA GLY A 76 11.76 10.98 -0.42
C GLY A 76 11.33 9.72 0.31
N LEU A 77 10.55 8.84 -0.33
CA LEU A 77 10.07 7.58 0.24
C LEU A 77 10.90 6.39 -0.25
N ASP A 78 11.20 5.46 0.67
CA ASP A 78 11.84 4.17 0.38
C ASP A 78 10.83 3.06 0.02
N THR A 79 9.58 3.42 -0.27
CA THR A 79 8.53 2.47 -0.68
C THR A 79 8.95 1.75 -1.95
N ARG A 80 8.97 0.41 -1.91
CA ARG A 80 9.31 -0.43 -3.07
C ARG A 80 8.07 -0.77 -3.89
N VAL A 81 8.11 -0.52 -5.19
CA VAL A 81 7.01 -0.84 -6.09
C VAL A 81 7.18 -2.25 -6.69
N LEU A 82 6.17 -3.10 -6.51
CA LEU A 82 6.05 -4.43 -7.14
C LEU A 82 5.01 -4.40 -8.26
N VAL A 83 5.01 -5.44 -9.09
CA VAL A 83 4.21 -5.49 -10.32
C VAL A 83 3.29 -6.70 -10.34
N GLY A 84 2.05 -6.48 -10.73
CA GLY A 84 1.09 -7.50 -11.12
C GLY A 84 0.74 -8.49 -10.00
N GLU A 85 0.21 -9.63 -10.42
CA GLU A 85 -0.31 -10.68 -9.53
C GLU A 85 0.76 -11.24 -8.58
N GLY A 86 2.00 -11.42 -9.08
CA GLY A 86 3.13 -11.84 -8.24
C GLY A 86 3.40 -10.88 -7.10
N GLY A 87 3.35 -9.56 -7.36
CA GLY A 87 3.48 -8.54 -6.33
C GLY A 87 2.32 -8.56 -5.32
N LEU A 88 1.08 -8.81 -5.79
CA LEU A 88 -0.09 -8.94 -4.91
C LEU A 88 0.07 -10.14 -3.97
N CYS A 89 0.47 -11.30 -4.51
CA CYS A 89 0.72 -12.50 -3.71
C CYS A 89 1.84 -12.29 -2.69
N GLU A 90 2.93 -11.62 -3.09
CA GLU A 90 4.07 -11.32 -2.20
C GLU A 90 3.62 -10.49 -0.99
N VAL A 91 2.91 -9.38 -1.21
CA VAL A 91 2.50 -8.50 -0.10
C VAL A 91 1.34 -9.08 0.72
N ALA A 92 0.51 -9.94 0.14
CA ALA A 92 -0.57 -10.61 0.87
C ALA A 92 -0.03 -11.74 1.78
N ALA A 93 1.03 -12.43 1.36
CA ALA A 93 1.64 -13.53 2.11
C ALA A 93 2.86 -13.10 2.94
N HIS A 94 3.20 -11.81 2.98
CA HIS A 94 4.43 -11.34 3.62
C HIS A 94 4.42 -11.65 5.14
N PRO A 95 5.48 -12.25 5.73
CA PRO A 95 5.48 -12.70 7.13
C PRO A 95 5.26 -11.61 8.20
N ARG A 96 5.49 -10.35 7.83
CA ARG A 96 5.24 -9.18 8.69
C ARG A 96 3.80 -8.66 8.60
N VAL A 97 2.95 -9.20 7.74
CA VAL A 97 1.56 -8.75 7.59
C VAL A 97 0.69 -9.53 8.55
N ASP A 98 -0.07 -8.81 9.38
CA ASP A 98 -0.99 -9.40 10.35
C ASP A 98 -2.38 -9.61 9.74
N ALA A 99 -2.78 -8.74 8.81
CA ALA A 99 -4.08 -8.83 8.15
C ALA A 99 -4.05 -8.27 6.72
N VAL A 100 -4.90 -8.84 5.87
CA VAL A 100 -5.12 -8.39 4.49
C VAL A 100 -6.56 -7.91 4.35
N MET A 101 -6.73 -6.66 3.94
CA MET A 101 -8.01 -6.15 3.46
C MET A 101 -8.12 -6.41 1.96
N ALA A 102 -8.99 -7.34 1.56
CA ALA A 102 -9.26 -7.65 0.16
C ALA A 102 -10.40 -6.77 -0.38
N ALA A 103 -10.05 -5.68 -1.08
CA ALA A 103 -10.99 -4.69 -1.62
C ALA A 103 -10.78 -4.43 -3.13
N ILE A 104 -10.40 -5.49 -3.87
CA ILE A 104 -10.07 -5.50 -5.30
C ILE A 104 -11.20 -6.02 -6.18
#